data_AF-X1L246-F1
#
_entry.id   AF-X1L246-F1
#
_cell.length_a   1.000
_cell.length_b   1.000
_cell.length_c   1.000
_cell.angle_alpha   90.00
_cell.angle_beta   90.00
_cell.angle_gamma   90.00
#
_symmetry.space_group_name_H-M   'P 1'
#
loop_
_entity.id
_entity.type
_entity.pdbx_description
1 polymer ?
#
loop_
_entity_poly.entity_id
_entity_poly.type
_entity_poly.pdbx_seq_one_letter_code
_entity_poly.pdbx_strand_id
1 'polypeptide(L)'
;MIKIGIPRALLYYQYYPMWKTFFDELGAEVVVSPPTTQAMLSAGSSRVVADTCLPVKIFLGHVLSLVEKCDYIFIPAIRSMKSKIYNCSKFLG
;
A
#
# COMPACT_ATOMS: atom_id res chain seq x y z
N MET A 1 2.46 -15.74 14.94
CA MET A 1 2.67 -14.29 15.05
C MET A 1 1.83 -13.63 13.97
N ILE A 2 1.07 -12.58 14.30
CA ILE A 2 0.20 -11.90 13.32
C ILE A 2 1.08 -11.22 12.27
N LYS A 3 0.80 -11.43 10.99
CA LYS A 3 1.52 -10.85 9.86
C LYS A 3 0.75 -9.68 9.25
N ILE A 4 1.37 -8.51 9.25
CA ILE A 4 0.80 -7.28 8.70
C ILE A 4 1.57 -6.90 7.44
N GLY A 5 0.88 -6.98 6.30
CA GLY A 5 1.40 -6.59 5.00
C GLY A 5 1.38 -5.08 4.80
N ILE A 6 2.52 -4.49 4.44
CA ILE A 6 2.60 -3.09 4.01
C ILE A 6 2.99 -3.04 2.53
N PRO A 7 2.09 -2.56 1.64
CA PRO A 7 2.42 -2.38 0.23
C PRO A 7 3.54 -1.36 0.05
N ARG A 8 4.58 -1.72 -0.70
CA ARG A 8 5.76 -0.90 -0.99
C ARG A 8 5.50 0.12 -2.10
N ALA A 9 4.46 0.92 -1.92
CA ALA A 9 4.00 1.91 -2.88
C ALA A 9 3.43 3.14 -2.16
N LEU A 10 3.35 4.25 -2.91
CA LEU A 10 2.73 5.49 -2.43
C LEU A 10 3.42 6.04 -1.17
N LEU A 11 2.63 6.25 -0.10
CA LEU A 11 3.07 6.86 1.15
C LEU A 11 3.95 5.93 2.01
N TYR A 12 4.15 4.68 1.59
CA TYR A 12 5.18 3.80 2.13
C TYR A 12 6.52 4.52 2.29
N TYR A 13 6.97 5.24 1.26
CA TYR A 13 8.30 5.84 1.25
C TYR A 13 8.46 7.00 2.26
N GLN A 14 7.36 7.57 2.75
CA GLN A 14 7.38 8.62 3.77
C GLN A 14 7.18 8.07 5.18
N TYR A 15 6.28 7.09 5.35
CA TYR A 15 5.81 6.70 6.68
C TYR A 15 6.18 5.27 7.09
N TYR A 16 6.87 4.50 6.24
CA TYR A 16 7.17 3.10 6.53
C TYR A 16 7.88 2.90 7.87
N PRO A 17 8.95 3.64 8.24
CA PRO A 17 9.61 3.45 9.53
C PRO A 17 8.64 3.59 10.72
N MET A 18 7.74 4.58 10.66
CA MET A 18 6.73 4.80 11.70
C MET A 18 5.76 3.62 11.81
N TRP A 19 5.20 3.16 10.69
CA TRP A 19 4.27 2.04 10.69
C TRP A 19 4.92 0.72 11.07
N LYS A 20 6.16 0.49 10.61
CA LYS A 20 6.92 -0.69 10.97
C LYS A 20 7.11 -0.76 12.48
N THR A 21 7.66 0.31 13.07
CA THR A 21 7.88 0.37 14.52
C THR A 21 6.58 0.21 15.29
N PHE A 22 5.50 0.87 14.88
CA PHE A 22 4.20 0.74 15.55
C PHE A 22 3.71 -0.72 15.63
N PHE A 23 3.77 -1.46 14.53
CA PHE A 23 3.30 -2.85 14.50
C PHE A 23 4.28 -3.83 15.16
N ASP A 24 5.58 -3.60 15.03
CA ASP A 24 6.61 -4.39 15.71
C ASP A 24 6.45 -4.30 17.25
N GLU A 25 6.23 -3.09 17.79
CA GLU A 25 6.00 -2.87 19.22
C GLU A 25 4.68 -3.48 19.73
N LEU A 26 3.71 -3.70 18.84
CA LEU A 26 2.49 -4.45 19.13
C LEU A 26 2.68 -5.98 19.04
N GLY A 27 3.89 -6.46 18.71
CA GLY A 27 4.22 -7.87 18.59
C GLY A 27 3.78 -8.52 17.26
N ALA A 28 3.50 -7.72 16.23
CA ALA A 28 3.20 -8.20 14.88
C ALA A 28 4.46 -8.28 14.02
N GLU A 29 4.46 -9.16 13.03
CA GLU A 29 5.49 -9.25 12.00
C GLU A 29 5.10 -8.39 10.79
N VAL A 30 5.92 -7.40 10.46
CA VAL A 30 5.69 -6.53 9.29
C VAL A 30 6.30 -7.15 8.04
N VAL A 31 5.45 -7.44 7.06
CA VAL A 31 5.85 -8.00 5.75
C VAL A 31 5.69 -6.93 4.68
N VAL A 32 6.77 -6.62 3.96
CA VAL A 32 6.74 -5.62 2.88
C VAL A 32 6.73 -6.33 1.53
N SER A 33 5.90 -5.85 0.60
CA SER A 33 5.88 -6.39 -0.77
C SER A 33 7.23 -6.20 -1.48
N PRO A 34 7.60 -7.07 -2.44
CA PRO A 34 8.87 -6.97 -3.18
C PRO A 34 8.97 -5.70 -4.04
N PRO A 35 10.14 -5.46 -4.67
CA PRO A 35 10.25 -4.42 -5.67
C PRO A 35 9.22 -4.46 -6.78
N THR A 36 8.82 -3.27 -7.23
CA THR A 36 7.88 -3.10 -8.33
C THR A 36 8.44 -3.80 -9.57
N THR A 37 7.62 -4.66 -10.16
CA THR A 37 7.93 -5.34 -11.42
C THR A 37 6.84 -5.05 -12.46
N GLN A 38 7.16 -5.28 -13.73
CA GLN A 38 6.17 -5.17 -14.80
C GLN A 38 4.98 -6.11 -14.57
N ALA A 39 5.21 -7.30 -14.02
CA ALA A 39 4.15 -8.26 -13.69
C ALA A 39 3.15 -7.68 -12.67
N MET A 40 3.64 -6.93 -11.67
CA MET A 40 2.77 -6.28 -10.69
C MET A 40 1.92 -5.19 -11.33
N LEU A 41 2.49 -4.40 -12.25
CA LEU A 41 1.73 -3.41 -13.02
C LEU A 41 0.63 -4.09 -13.85
N SER A 42 0.96 -5.17 -14.56
CA SER A 42 -0.02 -5.92 -15.36
C SER A 42 -1.13 -6.52 -14.50
N ALA A 43 -0.77 -7.13 -13.37
CA ALA A 43 -1.72 -7.73 -12.43
C ALA A 43 -2.64 -6.70 -11.76
N GLY A 44 -2.11 -5.52 -11.41
CA GLY A 44 -2.93 -4.44 -10.87
C GLY A 44 -3.81 -3.80 -11.94
N SER A 45 -3.30 -3.64 -13.17
CA SER A 45 -4.05 -3.06 -14.29
C SER A 45 -5.25 -3.91 -14.71
N SER A 46 -5.15 -5.25 -14.62
CA SER A 46 -6.27 -6.16 -14.94
C SER A 46 -7.39 -6.15 -13.89
N ARG A 47 -7.19 -5.48 -12.75
CA ARG A 47 -8.11 -5.43 -11.62
C ARG A 47 -8.74 -4.05 -11.40
N VAL A 48 -8.40 -3.06 -12.24
CA VAL A 48 -8.93 -1.69 -12.15
C VAL A 48 -9.42 -1.21 -13.50
N VAL A 49 -10.23 -0.15 -13.50
CA VAL A 49 -10.67 0.50 -14.74
C VAL A 49 -9.49 1.12 -15.49
N ALA A 50 -9.60 1.18 -16.81
CA ALA A 50 -8.52 1.64 -17.71
C ALA A 50 -7.98 3.03 -17.32
N ASP A 51 -8.86 3.94 -16.90
CA ASP A 51 -8.53 5.32 -16.52
C ASP A 51 -7.88 5.45 -15.13
N THR A 52 -7.54 4.34 -14.47
CA THR A 52 -6.80 4.37 -13.20
C THR A 52 -5.36 4.82 -13.43
N CYS A 53 -4.86 5.73 -12.60
CA CYS A 53 -3.50 6.24 -12.74
C CYS A 53 -2.47 5.14 -12.44
N LEU A 54 -1.29 5.27 -13.05
CA LEU A 54 -0.22 4.29 -12.92
C LEU A 54 0.15 3.96 -11.45
N PRO A 55 0.24 4.92 -10.51
CA PRO A 55 0.56 4.62 -9.12
C PRO A 55 -0.45 3.71 -8.43
N VAL A 56 -1.74 3.87 -8.73
CA VAL A 56 -2.80 3.04 -8.13
C VAL A 56 -2.81 1.64 -8.74
N LYS A 57 -2.55 1.52 -10.04
CA LYS A 57 -2.34 0.21 -10.70
C LYS A 57 -1.19 -0.56 -10.05
N ILE A 58 -0.04 0.10 -9.86
CA ILE A 58 1.13 -0.50 -9.21
C ILE A 58 0.81 -0.87 -7.75
N PHE A 59 0.19 0.05 -6.99
CA PHE A 59 -0.22 -0.20 -5.61
C PHE A 59 -1.07 -1.45 -5.47
N LEU A 60 -2.04 -1.66 -6.37
CA LEU A 60 -2.86 -2.86 -6.33
C LEU A 60 -2.04 -4.13 -6.63
N GLY A 61 -1.06 -4.05 -7.53
CA GLY A 61 -0.08 -5.13 -7.73
C GLY A 61 0.70 -5.46 -6.45
N HIS A 62 1.09 -4.46 -5.65
CA HIS A 62 1.72 -4.67 -4.34
C HIS A 62 0.78 -5.33 -3.35
N VAL A 63 -0.48 -4.90 -3.28
CA VAL A 63 -1.52 -5.55 -2.44
C VAL A 63 -1.67 -7.02 -2.83
N LEU A 64 -1.85 -7.32 -4.12
CA LEU A 64 -1.99 -8.70 -4.62
C LEU A 64 -0.80 -9.59 -4.25
N SER A 65 0.41 -9.04 -4.20
CA SER A 65 1.61 -9.81 -3.82
C SER A 65 1.67 -10.22 -2.34
N LEU A 66 0.80 -9.63 -1.50
CA LEU A 66 0.72 -9.80 -0.05
C LEU A 66 -0.51 -10.59 0.42
N VAL A 67 -1.59 -10.68 -0.38
CA VAL A 67 -2.87 -11.29 0.01
C VAL A 67 -2.71 -12.70 0.58
N GLU A 68 -1.88 -13.54 -0.03
CA GLU A 68 -1.66 -14.93 0.39
C GLU A 68 -0.54 -15.09 1.44
N LYS A 69 0.04 -13.99 1.94
CA LYS A 69 1.24 -14.00 2.79
C LYS A 69 1.04 -13.32 4.14
N CYS A 70 -0.07 -12.63 4.34
CA CYS A 70 -0.33 -11.79 5.50
C CYS A 70 -1.74 -12.03 6.03
N ASP A 71 -1.92 -11.92 7.34
CA ASP A 71 -3.23 -11.99 7.97
C ASP A 71 -4.03 -10.70 7.71
N TYR A 72 -3.33 -9.57 7.66
CA TYR A 72 -3.90 -8.25 7.39
C TYR A 72 -3.03 -7.47 6.43
N ILE A 73 -3.62 -6.58 5.64
CA ILE A 73 -2.88 -5.61 4.82
C ILE A 73 -3.22 -4.21 5.32
N PHE A 74 -2.20 -3.47 5.72
CA PHE A 74 -2.34 -2.11 6.20
C PHE A 74 -2.29 -1.11 5.04
N ILE A 75 -3.39 -0.36 4.84
CA ILE A 75 -3.52 0.66 3.80
C ILE A 75 -3.96 1.98 4.47
N PRO A 76 -3.03 2.92 4.71
CA PRO A 76 -3.37 4.17 5.39
C PRO A 76 -4.13 5.11 4.45
N ALA A 77 -5.33 5.53 4.86
CA ALA A 77 -6.12 6.55 4.17
C ALA A 77 -5.71 7.96 4.62
N ILE A 78 -4.71 8.53 3.95
CA ILE A 78 -4.24 9.89 4.25
C ILE A 78 -4.99 10.87 3.35
N ARG A 79 -5.90 11.66 3.94
CA ARG A 79 -6.73 12.61 3.17
C ARG A 79 -6.10 13.99 3.03
N SER A 80 -5.49 14.47 4.11
CA SER A 80 -4.94 15.82 4.20
C SER A 80 -3.82 15.84 5.23
N MET A 81 -2.75 16.57 4.92
CA MET A 81 -1.62 16.82 5.85
C MET A 81 -1.62 18.25 6.40
N LYS A 82 -2.39 19.16 5.78
CA LYS A 82 -2.52 20.57 6.15
C LYS A 82 -3.89 21.08 5.75
N SER A 83 -4.42 22.04 6.49
CA SER A 83 -5.71 22.67 6.17
C SER A 83 -5.78 23.10 4.71
N LYS A 84 -6.88 22.71 4.04
CA LYS A 84 -7.15 22.98 2.61
C LYS A 84 -6.20 22.32 1.60
N ILE A 85 -5.32 21.41 2.03
CA ILE A 85 -4.48 20.59 1.13
C ILE A 85 -4.99 19.16 1.15
N TYR A 86 -5.39 18.64 -0.01
CA TYR A 86 -5.96 17.31 -0.15
C TYR A 86 -5.11 16.44 -1.07
N ASN A 87 -5.09 15.14 -0.81
CA ASN A 87 -4.49 14.17 -1.72
C ASN A 87 -5.33 14.02 -3.00
N CYS A 88 -4.77 13.30 -3.99
CA CYS A 88 -5.47 13.02 -5.24
C CYS A 88 -6.85 12.39 -4.96
N SER A 89 -7.87 12.74 -5.76
CA SER A 89 -9.23 12.24 -5.60
C SER A 89 -9.31 10.72 -5.51
N LYS A 90 -8.48 9.99 -6.27
CA LYS A 90 -8.41 8.53 -6.24
C LYS A 90 -7.95 7.95 -4.89
N PHE A 91 -7.29 8.75 -4.04
CA PHE A 91 -6.95 8.39 -2.66
C PHE A 91 -8.00 8.78 -1.63
N LEU A 92 -8.92 9.68 -1.98
CA LEU A 92 -9.94 10.19 -1.07
C LEU A 92 -11.19 9.32 -1.08
N GLY A 93 -11.41 8.54 -2.15
CA GLY A 93 -12.65 7.83 -2.43
C GLY A 93 -13.48 8.62 -3.42
#